data_AF-A0A923LEJ9-F1
#
_entry.id   AF-A0A923LEJ9-F1
#
_cell.length_a   1.000
_cell.length_b   1.000
_cell.length_c   1.000
_cell.angle_alpha   90.00
_cell.angle_beta   90.00
_cell.angle_gamma   90.00
#
_symmetry.space_group_name_H-M   'P 1'
#
loop_
_entity.id
_entity.type
_entity.pdbx_description
1 polymer ?
#
loop_
_entity_poly.entity_id
_entity_poly.type
_entity_poly.pdbx_seq_one_letter_code
_entity_poly.pdbx_strand_id
1 'polypeptide(L)'
;MQTEKKECCCCSHKTKERTEKEYKDLLNRLSRIEGQVRGIRKMVETDCYCTDILVQVSAVNAALNSFNKVLLANHIRTCVAEDIREGKDETIDELVTVLQKLMR
;
A
#
# COMPACT_ATOMS: atom_id res chain seq x y z
N MET A 1 12.84 -4.77 -23.09
CA MET A 1 13.26 -3.64 -22.23
C MET A 1 13.35 -4.16 -20.81
N GLN A 2 14.57 -4.29 -20.30
CA GLN A 2 14.85 -4.73 -18.94
C GLN A 2 14.57 -3.53 -18.03
N THR A 3 13.52 -3.58 -17.21
CA THR A 3 13.24 -2.54 -16.22
C THR A 3 14.08 -2.81 -14.98
N GLU A 4 15.12 -1.99 -14.80
CA GLU A 4 15.98 -1.96 -13.62
C GLU A 4 15.13 -1.83 -12.35
N LYS A 5 15.21 -2.83 -11.46
CA LYS A 5 14.58 -2.81 -10.13
C LYS A 5 15.28 -1.73 -9.29
N LYS A 6 14.65 -0.56 -9.19
CA LYS A 6 15.09 0.54 -8.33
C LYS A 6 15.01 0.11 -6.86
N GLU A 7 16.17 -0.06 -6.22
CA GLU A 7 16.28 -0.40 -4.80
C GLU A 7 15.65 0.70 -3.93
N CYS A 8 14.70 0.31 -3.07
CA CYS A 8 14.11 1.20 -2.07
C CYS A 8 14.90 1.04 -0.76
N CYS A 9 15.48 2.14 -0.28
CA CYS A 9 16.40 2.25 0.86
C CYS A 9 15.81 1.82 2.24
N CYS A 10 14.58 1.32 2.32
CA CYS A 10 13.82 1.27 3.59
C CYS A 10 13.30 -0.13 4.01
N CYS A 11 13.58 -1.21 3.27
CA CYS A 11 12.91 -2.50 3.50
C CYS A 11 13.89 -3.66 3.71
N SER A 12 13.62 -4.49 4.72
CA SER A 12 14.16 -5.84 4.89
C SER A 12 14.12 -6.59 3.55
N HIS A 13 15.21 -7.29 3.18
CA HIS A 13 15.53 -7.76 1.81
C HIS A 13 14.57 -8.80 1.19
N LYS A 14 13.34 -8.96 1.67
CA LYS A 14 12.32 -9.83 1.08
C LYS A 14 11.69 -9.15 -0.13
N THR A 15 11.85 -9.75 -1.31
CA THR A 15 11.18 -9.30 -2.54
C THR A 15 10.18 -10.34 -3.01
N LYS A 16 9.07 -9.88 -3.61
CA LYS A 16 8.03 -10.74 -4.21
C LYS A 16 7.89 -10.38 -5.69
N GLU A 17 7.99 -11.39 -6.55
CA GLU A 17 7.51 -11.27 -7.93
C GLU A 17 5.99 -11.33 -7.94
N ARG A 18 5.36 -10.32 -8.56
CA ARG A 18 3.91 -10.17 -8.58
C ARG A 18 3.38 -10.61 -9.93
N THR A 19 2.20 -11.20 -9.93
CA THR A 19 1.48 -11.46 -11.17
C THR A 19 1.16 -10.13 -11.87
N GLU A 20 1.06 -10.14 -13.20
CA GLU A 20 0.66 -8.97 -13.99
C GLU A 20 -0.64 -8.33 -13.48
N LYS A 21 -1.61 -9.18 -13.11
CA LYS A 21 -2.89 -8.73 -12.56
C LYS A 21 -2.70 -8.04 -11.21
N GLU A 22 -1.98 -8.64 -10.26
CA GLU A 22 -1.70 -8.04 -8.95
C GLU A 22 -0.95 -6.72 -9.11
N TYR A 23 0.06 -6.67 -9.97
CA TYR A 23 0.84 -5.48 -10.25
C TYR A 23 -0.03 -4.33 -10.77
N LYS A 24 -0.83 -4.58 -11.81
CA LYS A 24 -1.74 -3.58 -12.39
C LYS A 24 -2.81 -3.13 -11.40
N ASP A 25 -3.42 -4.05 -10.65
CA ASP A 25 -4.45 -3.73 -9.67
C ASP A 25 -3.92 -2.82 -8.55
N LEU A 26 -2.69 -3.07 -8.07
CA LEU A 26 -2.03 -2.23 -7.05
C LEU A 26 -1.65 -0.85 -7.61
N LEU A 27 -1.03 -0.81 -8.79
CA LEU A 27 -0.65 0.46 -9.41
C LEU A 27 -1.86 1.34 -9.73
N ASN A 28 -2.94 0.77 -10.28
CA ASN A 28 -4.15 1.52 -10.58
C ASN A 28 -4.75 2.20 -9.35
N ARG A 29 -4.66 1.55 -8.17
CA ARG A 29 -5.10 2.16 -6.90
C ARG A 29 -4.18 3.29 -6.49
N LEU A 30 -2.87 3.10 -6.58
CA LEU A 30 -1.89 4.14 -6.26
C LEU A 30 -2.01 5.35 -7.19
N SER A 31 -2.20 5.15 -8.50
CA SER A 31 -2.41 6.26 -9.45
C SER A 31 -3.67 7.08 -9.15
N ARG A 32 -4.74 6.44 -8.64
CA ARG A 32 -5.94 7.15 -8.19
C ARG A 32 -5.66 7.98 -6.93
N ILE A 33 -4.98 7.39 -5.94
CA ILE A 33 -4.58 8.06 -4.71
C ILE A 33 -3.68 9.27 -5.02
N GLU A 34 -2.70 9.10 -5.91
CA GLU A 34 -1.84 10.17 -6.38
C GLU A 34 -2.66 11.31 -7.00
N GLY A 35 -3.66 10.99 -7.84
CA GLY A 35 -4.58 11.96 -8.41
C GLY A 35 -5.35 12.76 -7.36
N GLN A 36 -5.80 12.11 -6.28
CA GLN A 36 -6.47 12.78 -5.16
C GLN A 36 -5.51 13.73 -4.42
N VAL A 37 -4.27 13.29 -4.16
CA VAL A 37 -3.24 14.13 -3.51
C VAL A 37 -2.90 15.35 -4.36
N ARG A 38 -2.76 15.20 -5.69
CA ARG A 38 -2.60 16.34 -6.60
C ARG A 38 -3.81 17.28 -6.56
N GLY A 39 -5.02 16.74 -6.41
CA GLY A 39 -6.24 17.52 -6.23
C GLY A 39 -6.19 18.39 -4.97
N ILE A 40 -5.81 17.80 -3.82
CA ILE A 40 -5.64 18.51 -2.55
C ILE A 40 -4.60 19.62 -2.68
N ARG A 41 -3.45 19.35 -3.32
CA ARG A 41 -2.44 20.38 -3.59
C ARG A 41 -3.04 21.56 -4.34
N LYS A 42 -3.80 21.32 -5.41
CA LYS A 42 -4.46 22.38 -6.17
C LYS A 42 -5.45 23.17 -5.33
N MET A 43 -6.21 22.51 -4.45
CA MET A 43 -7.14 23.20 -3.54
C MET A 43 -6.42 24.18 -2.60
N VAL A 44 -5.22 23.81 -2.12
CA VAL A 44 -4.38 24.71 -1.32
C VAL A 44 -3.86 25.87 -2.17
N GLU A 45 -3.38 25.59 -3.38
CA GLU A 45 -2.88 26.63 -4.32
C GLU A 45 -3.97 27.64 -4.74
N THR A 46 -5.25 27.28 -4.62
CA THR A 46 -6.39 28.14 -4.97
C THR A 46 -7.16 28.65 -3.74
N ASP A 47 -6.56 28.61 -2.54
CA ASP A 47 -7.16 29.08 -1.29
C ASP A 47 -8.58 28.54 -1.02
N CYS A 48 -8.83 27.26 -1.35
CA CYS A 48 -10.11 26.61 -1.07
C CYS A 48 -10.41 26.54 0.44
N TYR A 49 -11.69 26.45 0.78
CA TYR A 49 -12.14 26.38 2.16
C TYR A 49 -11.57 25.16 2.89
N CYS A 50 -11.07 25.37 4.11
CA CYS A 50 -10.36 24.35 4.87
C CYS A 50 -11.18 23.07 5.09
N THR A 51 -12.49 23.20 5.33
CA THR A 51 -13.37 22.03 5.53
C THR A 51 -13.44 21.15 4.29
N ASP A 52 -13.46 21.72 3.08
CA ASP A 52 -13.48 20.94 1.84
C ASP A 52 -12.17 20.19 1.63
N ILE A 53 -11.05 20.82 1.97
CA ILE A 53 -9.72 20.19 1.96
C ILE A 53 -9.70 19.00 2.93
N LEU A 54 -10.23 19.16 4.15
CA LEU A 54 -10.28 18.09 5.15
C LEU A 54 -11.14 16.90 4.69
N VAL A 55 -12.23 17.14 3.97
CA VAL A 55 -13.03 16.07 3.36
C VAL A 55 -12.21 15.31 2.31
N GLN A 56 -11.46 16.00 1.45
CA GLN A 56 -10.60 15.34 0.46
C GLN A 56 -9.45 14.56 1.09
N VAL A 57 -8.82 15.09 2.15
CA VAL A 57 -7.81 14.36 2.94
C VAL A 57 -8.41 13.07 3.52
N SER A 58 -9.64 13.14 4.05
CA SER A 58 -10.34 11.96 4.56
C SER A 58 -10.62 10.93 3.46
N ALA A 59 -10.94 11.37 2.24
CA ALA A 59 -11.12 10.50 1.08
C ALA A 59 -9.80 9.80 0.67
N VAL A 60 -8.66 10.50 0.74
CA VAL A 60 -7.33 9.91 0.52
C VAL A 60 -7.01 8.85 1.57
N ASN A 61 -7.26 9.14 2.84
CA ASN A 61 -7.06 8.17 3.92
C ASN A 61 -7.90 6.90 3.73
N ALA A 62 -9.17 7.05 3.34
CA ALA A 62 -10.04 5.92 3.01
C ALA A 62 -9.50 5.09 1.83
N ALA A 63 -8.97 5.75 0.80
CA ALA A 63 -8.36 5.08 -0.36
C ALA A 63 -7.07 4.33 0.01
N LEU A 64 -6.20 4.93 0.84
CA LEU A 64 -5.00 4.28 1.38
C LEU A 64 -5.36 3.06 2.24
N ASN A 65 -6.37 3.17 3.10
CA ASN A 65 -6.86 2.04 3.90
C ASN A 65 -7.42 0.91 3.02
N SER A 66 -8.13 1.25 1.93
CA SER A 66 -8.59 0.28 0.94
C SER A 66 -7.43 -0.42 0.22
N PHE A 67 -6.38 0.34 -0.14
CA PHE A 67 -5.16 -0.22 -0.72
C PHE A 67 -4.45 -1.18 0.25
N ASN A 68 -4.26 -0.78 1.51
CA ASN A 68 -3.62 -1.60 2.55
C ASN A 68 -4.33 -2.94 2.73
N LYS A 69 -5.68 -2.94 2.76
CA LYS A 69 -6.48 -4.18 2.86
C LYS A 69 -6.19 -5.15 1.72
N VAL A 70 -6.10 -4.66 0.48
CA VAL A 70 -5.82 -5.50 -0.69
C VAL A 70 -4.39 -6.04 -0.64
N LEU A 71 -3.41 -5.20 -0.34
CA LEU A 71 -2.01 -5.59 -0.27
C LEU A 71 -1.78 -6.64 0.83
N LEU A 72 -2.34 -6.41 2.02
CA LEU A 72 -2.25 -7.31 3.16
C LEU A 72 -2.94 -8.65 2.87
N ALA A 73 -4.14 -8.63 2.28
CA ALA A 73 -4.84 -9.87 1.94
C ALA A 73 -4.07 -10.69 0.89
N ASN A 74 -3.36 -10.05 -0.04
CA ASN A 74 -2.47 -10.74 -0.97
C ASN A 74 -1.25 -11.32 -0.23
N HIS A 75 -0.62 -10.55 0.66
CA HIS A 75 0.53 -11.01 1.44
C HIS A 75 0.20 -12.24 2.30
N ILE A 76 -0.94 -12.24 2.98
CA ILE A 76 -1.41 -13.37 3.80
C ILE A 76 -1.63 -14.62 2.94
N ARG A 77 -2.32 -14.49 1.80
CA ARG A 77 -2.65 -15.63 0.92
C ARG A 77 -1.44 -16.21 0.18
N THR A 78 -0.40 -15.41 -0.05
CA THR A 78 0.79 -15.86 -0.78
C THR A 78 1.97 -16.10 0.16
N CYS A 79 2.62 -15.04 0.62
CA CYS A 79 3.92 -15.14 1.29
C CYS A 79 3.80 -15.84 2.64
N VAL A 80 2.86 -15.41 3.48
CA VAL A 80 2.66 -16.00 4.81
C VAL A 80 2.21 -17.45 4.69
N ALA A 81 1.25 -17.74 3.81
CA ALA A 81 0.77 -19.11 3.62
C ALA A 81 1.86 -20.05 3.08
N GLU A 82 2.78 -19.55 2.25
CA GLU A 82 3.92 -20.30 1.73
C GLU A 82 4.97 -20.54 2.81
N ASP A 83 5.38 -19.50 3.53
CA ASP A 83 6.32 -19.60 4.64
C ASP A 83 5.84 -20.61 5.71
N ILE A 84 4.54 -20.60 6.08
CA ILE A 84 3.96 -21.58 7.01
C ILE A 84 4.06 -23.01 6.46
N ARG A 85 3.81 -23.22 5.16
CA ARG A 85 3.94 -24.56 4.54
C ARG A 85 5.40 -25.03 4.53
N GLU A 86 6.35 -24.10 4.50
CA GLU A 86 7.79 -24.38 4.56
C GLU A 86 8.32 -24.48 6.00
N GLY A 87 7.48 -24.32 7.02
CA GLY A 87 7.85 -24.41 8.43
C GLY A 87 8.56 -23.15 8.97
N LYS A 88 8.40 -22.00 8.30
CA LYS A 88 8.96 -20.70 8.70
C LYS A 88 7.96 -19.91 9.53
N ASP A 89 7.68 -20.40 10.74
CA ASP A 89 6.65 -19.84 11.62
C ASP A 89 6.97 -18.41 12.09
N GLU A 90 8.23 -17.96 11.99
CA GLU A 90 8.64 -16.57 12.29
C GLU A 90 7.91 -15.52 11.44
N THR A 91 7.35 -15.91 10.30
CA THR A 91 6.53 -15.04 9.44
C THR A 91 5.25 -14.56 10.17
N ILE A 92 4.75 -15.35 11.13
CA ILE A 92 3.54 -15.03 11.90
C ILE A 92 3.82 -13.84 12.83
N ASP A 93 4.97 -13.85 13.52
CA ASP A 93 5.37 -12.75 14.40
C ASP A 93 5.60 -11.44 13.61
N GLU A 94 6.18 -11.55 12.40
CA GLU A 94 6.30 -10.43 11.46
C GLU A 94 4.92 -9.87 11.10
N LEU A 95 3.97 -10.75 10.74
CA LEU A 95 2.60 -10.35 10.42
C LEU A 95 1.90 -9.68 11.60
N VAL A 96 2.01 -10.21 12.81
CA VAL A 96 1.42 -9.62 14.03
C VAL A 96 1.97 -8.21 14.25
N THR A 97 3.29 -8.04 14.12
CA THR A 97 3.94 -6.73 14.25
C THR A 97 3.44 -5.72 13.23
N VAL A 98 3.22 -6.15 11.98
CA VAL A 98 2.66 -5.30 10.92
C VAL A 98 1.20 -4.93 11.23
N LEU A 99 0.37 -5.89 11.63
CA LEU A 99 -1.03 -5.63 11.99
C LEU A 99 -1.16 -4.62 13.12
N GLN A 100 -0.34 -4.73 14.16
CA GLN A 100 -0.32 -3.76 15.27
C GLN A 100 0.00 -2.33 14.82
N LYS A 101 0.83 -2.16 13.78
CA LYS A 101 1.13 -0.83 13.21
C LYS A 101 -0.02 -0.29 12.35
N LEU A 102 -0.75 -1.17 11.66
CA LEU A 102 -1.85 -0.80 10.78
C LEU A 102 -3.18 -0.53 11.50
N MET A 103 -3.31 -1.03 12.74
CA MET A 103 -4.52 -0.87 13.57
C MET A 103 -4.43 0.29 14.57
N ARG A 104 -3.43 1.17 14.42
CA ARG A 104 -3.32 2.41 15.19
C ARG A 104 -4.17 3.53 14.62
#